data_AF-A0A378FR11-F1
#
_entry.id   AF-A0A378FR11-F1
#
_cell.length_a   1.000
_cell.length_b   1.000
_cell.length_c   1.000
_cell.angle_alpha   90.00
_cell.angle_beta   90.00
_cell.angle_gamma   90.00
#
_symmetry.space_group_name_H-M   'P 1'
#
loop_
_entity.id
_entity.type
_entity.pdbx_description
1 polymer ?
#
loop_
_entity_poly.entity_id
_entity_poly.type
_entity_poly.pdbx_seq_one_letter_code
_entity_poly.pdbx_strand_id
1 'polypeptide(L)'
;MLSSGTWEILMVRSAQVDTSLLCDYSGSTCELDSQPGRYNPGMQWLASGVLEWVRKLLWSADTPWQTLIDEAQAIPPGAQGVRMQCDLLASQHAGWQGVTLNTTRGHFYRAALEGLSDQLAQHLQTLEKIGGFRAKELLLVGGGSRKRAMEPDQGQPTRDTDQSPRRCRNHRGRRGDVWLVWRGRVLFARTGQSAGRVPLPLFLAAN
;
A
#
# COMPACT_ATOMS: atom_id res chain seq x y z
N MET A 1 9.43 6.27 -3.78
CA MET A 1 9.36 4.83 -3.48
C MET A 1 8.20 4.59 -2.55
N LEU A 2 7.36 3.60 -2.83
CA LEU A 2 6.32 3.12 -1.93
C LEU A 2 6.73 1.76 -1.40
N SER A 3 6.91 1.66 -0.08
CA SER A 3 7.00 0.39 0.61
C SER A 3 5.63 -0.01 1.11
N SER A 4 5.13 -1.17 0.71
CA SER A 4 3.79 -1.65 1.08
C SER A 4 3.81 -2.91 1.93
N GLY A 5 2.97 -2.90 2.96
CA GLY A 5 2.76 -3.94 3.96
C GLY A 5 1.58 -3.54 4.86
N THR A 6 1.60 -3.97 6.13
CA THR A 6 0.60 -3.54 7.14
C THR A 6 0.50 -2.02 7.21
N TRP A 7 1.66 -1.38 7.16
CA TRP A 7 1.83 0.05 6.96
C TRP A 7 2.34 0.32 5.54
N GLU A 8 1.95 1.45 4.98
CA GLU A 8 2.58 2.00 3.79
C GLU A 8 3.50 3.16 4.17
N ILE A 9 4.67 3.17 3.52
CA ILE A 9 5.66 4.23 3.65
C ILE A 9 5.95 4.71 2.25
N LEU A 10 5.52 5.93 1.95
CA LEU A 10 5.88 6.63 0.73
C LEU A 10 7.04 7.58 1.04
N MET A 11 8.15 7.47 0.33
CA MET A 11 9.34 8.27 0.59
C MET A 11 10.03 8.68 -0.70
N VAL A 12 10.69 9.83 -0.67
CA VAL A 12 11.50 10.34 -1.79
C VAL A 12 12.82 10.89 -1.26
N ARG A 13 13.91 10.65 -1.98
CA ARG A 13 15.15 11.38 -1.76
C ARG A 13 15.06 12.72 -2.47
N SER A 14 15.22 13.82 -1.75
CA SER A 14 15.15 15.18 -2.28
C SER A 14 16.39 16.01 -1.92
N ALA A 15 16.72 17.00 -2.75
CA ALA A 15 17.68 18.07 -2.39
C ALA A 15 17.05 19.18 -1.54
N GLN A 16 15.72 19.27 -1.57
CA GLN A 16 14.97 20.32 -0.89
C GLN A 16 13.81 19.69 -0.12
N VAL A 17 13.55 20.23 1.05
CA VAL A 17 12.39 19.90 1.86
C VAL A 17 11.93 21.18 2.54
N ASP A 18 10.66 21.52 2.39
CA ASP A 18 10.03 22.54 3.22
C ASP A 18 9.61 21.91 4.54
N THR A 19 10.47 22.05 5.55
CA THR A 19 10.24 21.45 6.87
C THR A 19 9.11 22.13 7.64
N SER A 20 8.77 23.38 7.31
CA SER A 20 7.68 24.09 7.96
C SER A 20 6.32 23.44 7.67
N LEU A 21 6.18 22.85 6.49
CA LEU A 21 4.98 22.14 6.06
C LEU A 21 4.81 20.76 6.69
N LEU A 22 5.88 20.12 7.18
CA LEU A 22 5.79 18.75 7.72
C LEU A 22 4.79 18.67 8.88
N CYS A 23 4.80 19.67 9.77
CA CYS A 23 3.91 19.71 10.93
C CYS A 23 2.41 19.77 10.57
N ASP A 24 2.08 20.20 9.35
CA ASP A 24 0.70 20.32 8.89
C ASP A 24 0.09 18.98 8.43
N TYR A 25 0.93 17.98 8.15
CA TYR A 25 0.48 16.69 7.62
C TYR A 25 0.78 15.54 8.58
N SER A 26 -0.29 14.95 9.13
CA SER A 26 -0.19 13.74 9.95
C SER A 26 0.49 12.60 9.18
N GLY A 27 1.37 11.89 9.88
CA GLY A 27 2.17 10.80 9.30
C GLY A 27 3.33 11.25 8.42
N SER A 28 3.56 12.56 8.27
CA SER A 28 4.75 13.05 7.59
C SER A 28 6.01 12.84 8.44
N THR A 29 7.11 12.50 7.79
CA THR A 29 8.43 12.33 8.41
C THR A 29 9.48 12.92 7.50
N CYS A 30 10.61 13.37 8.05
CA CYS A 30 11.77 13.70 7.24
C CYS A 30 13.04 13.24 7.95
N GLU A 31 13.81 12.41 7.23
CA GLU A 31 15.11 11.93 7.70
C GLU A 31 16.24 12.62 6.91
N LEU A 32 17.43 12.67 7.50
CA LEU A 32 18.64 13.02 6.75
C LEU A 32 19.01 11.86 5.82
N ASP A 33 19.38 12.16 4.59
CA ASP A 33 19.91 11.14 3.69
C ASP A 33 21.39 10.87 3.96
N SER A 34 21.86 9.69 3.58
CA SER A 34 23.28 9.34 3.67
C SER A 34 24.17 10.15 2.74
N GLN A 35 23.61 10.75 1.67
CA GLN A 35 24.30 11.71 0.84
C GLN A 35 24.21 13.11 1.46
N PRO A 36 25.33 13.81 1.69
CA PRO A 36 25.33 15.18 2.19
C PRO A 36 24.47 16.12 1.34
N GLY A 37 23.70 16.99 2.00
CA GLY A 37 22.81 17.95 1.34
C GLY A 37 21.55 17.32 0.73
N ARG A 38 21.19 16.10 1.13
CA ARG A 38 19.96 15.41 0.72
C ARG A 38 19.12 15.01 1.94
N TYR A 39 17.83 14.86 1.70
CA TYR A 39 16.80 14.56 2.70
C TYR A 39 15.86 13.48 2.19
N ASN A 40 15.19 12.80 3.10
CA ASN A 40 14.23 11.75 2.82
C ASN A 40 12.87 12.08 3.45
N PRO A 41 12.11 13.06 2.91
CA PRO A 41 10.73 13.27 3.30
C PRO A 41 9.87 12.05 2.92
N GLY A 42 8.93 11.71 3.78
CA GLY A 42 8.02 10.59 3.59
C GLY A 42 6.67 10.79 4.29
N MET A 43 5.72 9.95 3.91
CA MET A 43 4.39 9.83 4.48
C MET A 43 4.16 8.39 4.91
N GLN A 44 3.56 8.19 6.08
CA GLN A 44 3.30 6.88 6.66
C GLN A 44 1.85 6.75 7.09
N TRP A 45 1.20 5.64 6.73
CA TRP A 45 -0.19 5.38 7.11
C TRP A 45 -0.47 3.87 7.20
N LEU A 46 -1.53 3.52 7.93
CA LEU A 46 -2.00 2.14 8.01
C LEU A 46 -2.67 1.77 6.68
N ALA A 47 -2.16 0.73 6.01
CA ALA A 47 -2.61 0.33 4.69
C ALA A 47 -3.24 -1.08 4.70
N SER A 48 -2.47 -2.15 4.48
CA SER A 48 -3.05 -3.51 4.47
C SER A 48 -3.63 -3.89 5.83
N GLY A 49 -3.20 -3.24 6.93
CA GLY A 49 -3.84 -3.37 8.24
C GLY A 49 -5.33 -2.99 8.23
N VAL A 50 -5.72 -1.99 7.43
CA VAL A 50 -7.12 -1.62 7.22
C VAL A 50 -7.86 -2.78 6.53
N LEU A 51 -7.33 -3.29 5.42
CA LEU A 51 -7.96 -4.39 4.67
C LEU A 51 -8.07 -5.69 5.49
N GLU A 52 -7.05 -6.00 6.28
CA GLU A 52 -7.07 -7.12 7.22
C GLU A 52 -8.10 -6.93 8.33
N TRP A 53 -8.25 -5.71 8.86
CA TRP A 53 -9.28 -5.37 9.82
C TRP A 53 -10.69 -5.51 9.23
N VAL A 54 -10.93 -4.95 8.04
CA VAL A 54 -12.20 -5.08 7.31
C VAL A 54 -12.52 -6.56 7.05
N ARG A 55 -11.53 -7.35 6.63
CA ARG A 55 -11.70 -8.79 6.45
C ARG A 55 -12.19 -9.47 7.72
N LYS A 56 -11.53 -9.21 8.86
CA LYS A 56 -11.89 -9.81 10.16
C LYS A 56 -13.29 -9.42 10.62
N LEU A 57 -13.75 -8.22 10.25
CA LEU A 57 -15.06 -7.71 10.64
C LEU A 57 -16.21 -8.38 9.85
N LEU A 58 -16.00 -8.67 8.56
CA LEU A 58 -17.08 -9.00 7.62
C LEU A 58 -17.04 -10.43 7.06
N TRP A 59 -15.93 -11.15 7.24
CA TRP A 59 -15.77 -12.54 6.78
C TRP A 59 -15.23 -13.45 7.88
N SER A 60 -15.46 -14.76 7.72
CA SER A 60 -14.84 -15.76 8.59
C SER A 60 -13.34 -15.88 8.31
N ALA A 61 -12.59 -16.37 9.30
CA ALA A 61 -11.15 -16.59 9.17
C ALA A 61 -10.79 -17.49 7.97
N ASP A 62 -11.63 -18.49 7.69
CA ASP A 62 -11.43 -19.49 6.64
C ASP A 62 -11.81 -18.99 5.24
N THR A 63 -12.45 -17.83 5.13
CA THR A 63 -12.80 -17.27 3.82
C THR A 63 -11.51 -17.00 3.01
N PRO A 64 -11.36 -17.56 1.79
CA PRO A 64 -10.20 -17.29 0.95
C PRO A 64 -10.10 -15.80 0.60
N TRP A 65 -8.88 -15.26 0.52
CA TRP A 65 -8.68 -13.87 0.06
C TRP A 65 -9.35 -13.61 -1.29
N GLN A 66 -9.30 -14.59 -2.21
CA GLN A 66 -9.90 -14.47 -3.54
C GLN A 66 -11.39 -14.14 -3.49
N THR A 67 -12.14 -14.69 -2.54
CA THR A 67 -13.57 -14.41 -2.39
C THR A 67 -13.84 -12.93 -2.11
N LEU A 68 -13.08 -12.30 -1.21
CA LEU A 68 -13.23 -10.88 -0.89
C LEU A 68 -12.93 -9.99 -2.10
N ILE A 69 -11.93 -10.40 -2.89
CA ILE A 69 -11.51 -9.70 -4.10
C ILE A 69 -12.60 -9.79 -5.15
N ASP A 70 -13.10 -11.00 -5.42
CA ASP A 70 -14.13 -11.24 -6.44
C ASP A 70 -15.41 -10.46 -6.09
N GLU A 71 -15.80 -10.46 -4.81
CA GLU A 71 -16.93 -9.66 -4.32
C GLU A 71 -16.74 -8.16 -4.54
N ALA A 72 -15.54 -7.61 -4.28
CA ALA A 72 -15.27 -6.20 -4.51
C ALA A 72 -15.08 -5.84 -6.00
N GLN A 73 -14.61 -6.78 -6.82
CA GLN A 73 -14.48 -6.59 -8.27
C GLN A 73 -15.83 -6.59 -8.98
N ALA A 74 -16.83 -7.30 -8.43
CA ALA A 74 -18.21 -7.27 -8.92
C ALA A 74 -18.88 -5.90 -8.69
N ILE A 75 -18.39 -5.10 -7.75
CA ILE A 75 -18.90 -3.75 -7.49
C ILE A 75 -18.26 -2.75 -8.47
N PRO A 76 -19.06 -1.90 -9.17
CA PRO A 76 -18.53 -0.85 -10.02
C PRO A 76 -17.62 0.15 -9.29
N PRO A 77 -16.70 0.84 -10.00
CA PRO A 77 -15.98 1.99 -9.45
C PRO A 77 -16.86 2.98 -8.69
N GLY A 78 -16.31 3.52 -7.59
CA GLY A 78 -17.01 4.44 -6.69
C GLY A 78 -17.91 3.73 -5.67
N ALA A 79 -17.84 2.40 -5.59
CA ALA A 79 -18.57 1.53 -4.68
C ALA A 79 -20.06 1.91 -4.51
N GLN A 80 -20.69 2.36 -5.60
CA GLN A 80 -22.08 2.84 -5.64
C GLN A 80 -22.40 3.91 -4.57
N GLY A 81 -21.45 4.80 -4.28
CA GLY A 81 -21.61 5.91 -3.34
C GLY A 81 -21.12 5.61 -1.92
N VAL A 82 -20.73 4.37 -1.61
CA VAL A 82 -20.09 4.03 -0.34
C VAL A 82 -18.63 4.50 -0.38
N ARG A 83 -18.22 5.30 0.60
CA ARG A 83 -16.81 5.73 0.75
C ARG A 83 -16.27 5.34 2.10
N MET A 84 -14.97 5.06 2.16
CA MET A 84 -14.28 4.79 3.43
C MET A 84 -13.18 5.83 3.64
N GLN A 85 -13.21 6.50 4.80
CA GLN A 85 -12.04 7.22 5.30
C GLN A 85 -11.17 6.22 6.09
N CYS A 86 -9.98 5.91 5.56
CA CYS A 86 -9.13 4.81 6.03
C CYS A 86 -8.26 5.13 7.25
N ASP A 87 -8.26 6.36 7.76
CA ASP A 87 -7.45 6.80 8.91
C ASP A 87 -8.01 6.31 10.26
N LEU A 88 -8.08 4.99 10.43
CA LEU A 88 -8.68 4.33 11.59
C LEU A 88 -7.91 4.51 12.91
N LEU A 89 -6.69 5.06 12.87
CA LEU A 89 -5.85 5.24 14.05
C LEU A 89 -5.88 6.68 14.58
N ALA A 90 -6.10 7.68 13.72
CA ALA A 90 -5.99 9.09 14.11
C ALA A 90 -7.28 9.91 13.89
N SER A 91 -8.20 9.48 13.02
CA SER A 91 -9.42 10.25 12.71
C SER A 91 -10.67 9.71 13.42
N GLN A 92 -11.40 10.59 14.11
CA GLN A 92 -12.74 10.28 14.65
C GLN A 92 -13.81 10.15 13.56
N HIS A 93 -13.50 10.61 12.34
CA HIS A 93 -14.40 10.52 11.19
C HIS A 93 -14.13 9.27 10.33
N ALA A 94 -13.18 8.43 10.75
CA ALA A 94 -12.81 7.22 10.02
C ALA A 94 -13.96 6.20 9.98
N GLY A 95 -13.98 5.39 8.92
CA GLY A 95 -15.05 4.43 8.65
C GLY A 95 -15.82 4.76 7.39
N TRP A 96 -17.01 4.16 7.25
CA TRP A 96 -17.80 4.23 6.03
C TRP A 96 -18.88 5.31 6.07
N GLN A 97 -19.11 5.92 4.92
CA GLN A 97 -20.18 6.88 4.66
C GLN A 97 -20.95 6.46 3.40
N GLY A 98 -22.21 6.88 3.28
CA GLY A 98 -23.05 6.57 2.11
C GLY A 98 -23.65 5.16 2.09
N VAL A 99 -23.71 4.49 3.25
CA VAL A 99 -24.29 3.14 3.38
C VAL A 99 -25.81 3.17 3.19
N THR A 100 -26.32 2.20 2.44
CA THR A 100 -27.77 2.00 2.21
C THR A 100 -28.16 0.54 2.53
N LEU A 101 -29.46 0.22 2.48
CA LEU A 101 -29.93 -1.16 2.65
C LEU A 101 -29.43 -2.13 1.57
N ASN A 102 -28.98 -1.61 0.42
CA ASN A 102 -28.43 -2.42 -0.67
C ASN A 102 -26.92 -2.65 -0.52
N THR A 103 -26.28 -2.02 0.47
CA THR A 103 -24.83 -2.14 0.69
C THR A 103 -24.48 -3.54 1.17
N THR A 104 -23.55 -4.19 0.47
CA THR A 104 -23.04 -5.53 0.81
C THR A 104 -21.60 -5.45 1.34
N ARG A 105 -21.09 -6.54 1.93
CA ARG A 105 -19.68 -6.63 2.35
C ARG A 105 -18.68 -6.36 1.20
N GLY A 106 -19.02 -6.72 -0.04
CA GLY A 106 -18.23 -6.38 -1.23
C GLY A 106 -18.10 -4.86 -1.44
N HIS A 107 -19.15 -4.08 -1.16
CA HIS A 107 -19.10 -2.61 -1.22
C HIS A 107 -18.16 -2.05 -0.16
N PHE A 108 -18.22 -2.56 1.08
CA PHE A 108 -17.33 -2.11 2.15
C PHE A 108 -15.85 -2.35 1.83
N TYR A 109 -15.51 -3.52 1.29
CA TYR A 109 -14.14 -3.83 0.89
C TYR A 109 -13.70 -3.04 -0.34
N ARG A 110 -14.60 -2.85 -1.33
CA ARG A 110 -14.32 -2.00 -2.48
C ARG A 110 -14.03 -0.56 -2.07
N ALA A 111 -14.86 0.01 -1.20
CA ALA A 111 -14.68 1.36 -0.66
C ALA A 111 -13.38 1.51 0.13
N ALA A 112 -12.96 0.47 0.86
CA ALA A 112 -11.67 0.46 1.57
C ALA A 112 -10.47 0.47 0.60
N LEU A 113 -10.53 -0.33 -0.47
CA LEU A 113 -9.50 -0.36 -1.52
C LEU A 113 -9.39 0.98 -2.25
N GLU A 114 -10.53 1.59 -2.60
CA GLU A 114 -10.58 2.89 -3.24
C GLU A 114 -10.08 4.00 -2.29
N GLY A 115 -10.51 4.01 -1.02
CA GLY A 115 -10.06 4.99 -0.03
C GLY A 115 -8.55 4.95 0.23
N LEU A 116 -7.93 3.76 0.28
CA LEU A 116 -6.47 3.63 0.38
C LEU A 116 -5.75 4.13 -0.88
N SER A 117 -6.35 3.92 -2.06
CA SER A 117 -5.80 4.43 -3.32
C SER A 117 -5.84 5.96 -3.36
N ASP A 118 -6.93 6.56 -2.91
CA ASP A 118 -7.09 8.01 -2.77
C ASP A 118 -6.08 8.59 -1.78
N GLN A 119 -5.91 7.92 -0.63
CA GLN A 119 -4.93 8.31 0.39
C GLN A 119 -3.50 8.29 -0.16
N LEU A 120 -3.12 7.27 -0.93
CA LEU A 120 -1.82 7.22 -1.60
C LEU A 120 -1.64 8.38 -2.60
N ALA A 121 -2.67 8.71 -3.38
CA ALA A 121 -2.64 9.84 -4.31
C ALA A 121 -2.48 11.19 -3.57
N GLN A 122 -3.20 11.40 -2.47
CA GLN A 122 -3.09 12.59 -1.63
C GLN A 122 -1.70 12.71 -1.00
N HIS A 123 -1.17 11.62 -0.44
CA HIS A 123 0.17 11.60 0.16
C HIS A 123 1.28 11.88 -0.86
N LEU A 124 1.11 11.41 -2.11
CA LEU A 124 2.03 11.75 -3.19
C LEU A 124 2.01 13.25 -3.51
N GLN A 125 0.83 13.86 -3.61
CA GLN A 125 0.69 15.29 -3.86
C GLN A 125 1.30 16.12 -2.71
N THR A 126 1.09 15.68 -1.46
CA THR A 126 1.71 16.30 -0.29
C THR A 126 3.24 16.23 -0.35
N LEU A 127 3.82 15.08 -0.71
CA LEU A 127 5.27 14.98 -0.88
C LEU A 127 5.79 15.82 -2.03
N GLU A 128 5.11 15.85 -3.18
CA GLU A 128 5.46 16.73 -4.30
C GLU A 128 5.53 18.20 -3.86
N LYS A 129 4.57 18.64 -3.04
CA LYS A 129 4.52 19.99 -2.47
C LYS A 129 5.68 20.23 -1.50
N ILE A 130 5.88 19.34 -0.51
CA ILE A 130 6.94 19.47 0.51
C ILE A 130 8.34 19.45 -0.11
N GLY A 131 8.56 18.57 -1.10
CA GLY A 131 9.87 18.37 -1.72
C GLY A 131 10.12 19.25 -2.96
N GLY A 132 9.13 20.04 -3.39
CA GLY A 132 9.26 20.91 -4.57
C GLY A 132 9.52 20.15 -5.88
N PHE A 133 8.90 18.98 -6.07
CA PHE A 133 9.12 18.13 -7.25
C PHE A 133 7.80 17.68 -7.89
N ARG A 134 7.92 17.11 -9.10
CA ARG A 134 6.84 16.37 -9.74
C ARG A 134 7.33 14.96 -10.03
N ALA A 135 6.66 13.99 -9.45
CA ALA A 135 6.97 12.60 -9.63
C ALA A 135 6.57 12.15 -11.04
N LYS A 136 7.43 11.34 -11.66
CA LYS A 136 7.15 10.72 -12.97
C LYS A 136 6.72 9.26 -12.83
N GLU A 137 7.23 8.60 -11.80
CA GLU A 137 7.04 7.18 -11.55
C GLU A 137 7.02 6.88 -10.06
N LEU A 138 6.31 5.81 -9.71
CA LEU A 138 6.33 5.23 -8.37
C LEU A 138 7.09 3.90 -8.40
N LEU A 139 8.17 3.82 -7.62
CA LEU A 139 8.88 2.57 -7.38
C LEU A 139 8.21 1.82 -6.22
N LEU A 140 7.59 0.68 -6.49
CA LEU A 140 6.95 -0.17 -5.48
C LEU A 140 7.92 -1.23 -4.98
N VAL A 141 8.04 -1.33 -3.66
CA VAL A 141 8.81 -2.33 -2.93
C VAL A 141 7.94 -2.90 -1.80
N GLY A 142 8.17 -4.14 -1.35
CA GLY A 142 7.41 -4.73 -0.24
C GLY A 142 6.99 -6.18 -0.45
N GLY A 143 6.28 -6.75 0.52
CA GLY A 143 5.81 -8.14 0.50
C GLY A 143 4.72 -8.41 -0.55
N GLY A 144 4.03 -7.37 -1.00
CA GLY A 144 2.90 -7.49 -1.91
C GLY A 144 3.20 -7.47 -3.39
N SER A 145 4.48 -7.49 -3.71
CA SER A 145 4.99 -7.39 -5.07
C SER A 145 5.48 -8.74 -5.62
N ARG A 146 5.28 -9.88 -4.92
CA ARG A 146 5.83 -11.19 -5.32
C ARG A 146 4.78 -12.30 -5.52
N LYS A 147 4.93 -13.09 -6.60
CA LYS A 147 4.04 -14.21 -6.99
C LYS A 147 4.39 -15.57 -6.35
N ARG A 148 3.37 -16.44 -6.35
CA ARG A 148 3.37 -17.91 -6.17
C ARG A 148 3.90 -18.65 -7.41
N ALA A 149 4.89 -19.52 -7.20
CA ALA A 149 5.09 -20.80 -7.89
C ALA A 149 5.94 -21.69 -6.96
N MET A 150 5.41 -22.82 -6.52
CA MET A 150 6.17 -23.86 -5.82
C MET A 150 5.58 -25.19 -6.28
N GLU A 151 6.32 -25.89 -7.14
CA GLU A 151 6.24 -27.33 -7.30
C GLU A 151 7.10 -27.95 -6.19
N PRO A 152 6.71 -29.06 -5.55
CA PRO A 152 7.41 -29.57 -4.38
C PRO A 152 8.58 -30.45 -4.82
N ASP A 153 9.81 -30.01 -4.54
CA ASP A 153 10.96 -30.91 -4.64
C ASP A 153 11.28 -31.51 -3.26
N GLN A 154 11.35 -32.84 -3.23
CA GLN A 154 11.76 -33.66 -2.09
C GLN A 154 13.29 -33.68 -2.02
N GLY A 155 13.91 -33.48 -0.85
CA GLY A 155 15.36 -33.74 -0.73
C GLY A 155 16.02 -33.30 0.58
N GLN A 156 16.81 -34.22 1.15
CA GLN A 156 17.47 -34.27 2.46
C GLN A 156 18.42 -33.13 2.91
N PRO A 157 18.83 -33.11 4.21
CA PRO A 157 19.70 -32.08 4.78
C PRO A 157 21.19 -32.41 4.58
N THR A 158 22.01 -31.41 4.24
CA THR A 158 23.47 -31.46 4.35
C THR A 158 23.97 -30.43 5.37
N ARG A 159 24.95 -30.85 6.18
CA ARG A 159 25.65 -30.05 7.19
C ARG A 159 26.88 -29.35 6.61
N ASP A 160 27.07 -28.12 7.10
CA ASP A 160 28.30 -27.40 7.43
C ASP A 160 29.24 -26.74 6.39
N THR A 161 29.79 -25.63 6.89
CA THR A 161 30.94 -24.81 6.47
C THR A 161 30.81 -23.88 5.26
N ASP A 162 30.58 -22.58 5.52
CA ASP A 162 31.41 -21.49 4.97
C ASP A 162 31.17 -20.15 5.71
N GLN A 163 32.25 -19.47 6.08
CA GLN A 163 32.25 -18.15 6.72
C GLN A 163 32.38 -17.06 5.64
N SER A 164 31.25 -16.42 5.28
CA SER A 164 31.19 -15.22 4.45
C SER A 164 30.21 -14.21 5.07
N PRO A 165 30.36 -12.88 4.83
CA PRO A 165 29.66 -11.84 5.59
C PRO A 165 28.15 -12.04 5.49
N ARG A 166 27.53 -12.22 6.66
CA ARG A 166 26.13 -12.61 6.80
C ARG A 166 25.23 -11.55 6.19
N ARG A 167 24.72 -11.83 5.00
CA ARG A 167 23.52 -11.22 4.45
C ARG A 167 22.42 -11.37 5.51
N CYS A 168 21.94 -10.27 6.09
CA CYS A 168 20.81 -10.30 7.02
C CYS A 168 19.61 -10.94 6.30
N ARG A 169 19.39 -12.23 6.54
CA ARG A 169 18.16 -12.94 6.23
C ARG A 169 17.11 -12.44 7.21
N ASN A 170 16.34 -11.43 6.81
CA ASN A 170 15.18 -11.02 7.60
C ASN A 170 14.20 -12.19 7.71
N HIS A 171 13.92 -12.53 8.97
CA HIS A 171 12.93 -13.51 9.37
C HIS A 171 11.52 -13.12 8.89
N ARG A 172 10.82 -14.14 8.35
CA ARG A 172 9.36 -14.32 8.21
C ARG A 172 8.48 -13.08 8.47
N GLY A 173 8.24 -12.27 7.43
CA GLY A 173 7.07 -11.41 7.32
C GLY A 173 5.95 -12.13 6.57
N ARG A 174 4.72 -12.11 7.12
CA ARG A 174 3.52 -12.68 6.49
C ARG A 174 3.24 -12.02 5.12
N ARG A 175 2.69 -12.82 4.21
CA ARG A 175 2.27 -12.42 2.86
C ARG A 175 1.21 -11.33 2.95
N GLY A 176 1.41 -10.20 2.29
CA GLY A 176 0.36 -9.22 2.03
C GLY A 176 0.56 -8.73 0.62
N ASP A 177 -0.41 -8.96 -0.27
CA ASP A 177 -0.41 -8.49 -1.66
C ASP A 177 -0.58 -6.97 -1.71
N VAL A 178 0.01 -6.27 -2.70
CA VAL A 178 -0.23 -4.83 -2.91
C VAL A 178 -1.49 -4.69 -3.76
N TRP A 179 -2.49 -4.04 -3.20
CA TRP A 179 -3.76 -3.77 -3.84
C TRP A 179 -3.79 -2.32 -4.29
N LEU A 180 -3.88 -2.08 -5.59
CA LEU A 180 -4.11 -0.75 -6.15
C LEU A 180 -5.44 -0.78 -6.89
N VAL A 181 -6.26 0.27 -6.80
CA VAL A 181 -7.43 0.42 -7.67
C VAL A 181 -7.09 1.39 -8.79
N TRP A 182 -7.43 1.04 -10.03
CA TRP A 182 -7.14 1.82 -11.24
C TRP A 182 -8.30 1.73 -12.22
N ARG A 183 -8.82 2.88 -12.66
CA ARG A 183 -9.93 2.97 -13.64
C ARG A 183 -11.07 1.99 -13.36
N GLY A 184 -11.43 1.84 -12.09
CA GLY A 184 -12.47 0.92 -11.65
C GLY A 184 -12.12 -0.57 -11.65
N ARG A 185 -10.87 -0.93 -11.88
CA ARG A 185 -10.34 -2.29 -11.70
C ARG A 185 -9.42 -2.31 -10.50
N VAL A 186 -9.58 -3.29 -9.62
CA VAL A 186 -8.57 -3.61 -8.61
C VAL A 186 -7.35 -4.16 -9.36
N LEU A 187 -6.37 -3.31 -9.63
CA LEU A 187 -5.08 -3.70 -10.17
C LEU A 187 -4.20 -4.29 -9.06
N PHE A 188 -3.91 -5.56 -9.24
CA PHE A 188 -2.81 -6.18 -8.54
C PHE A 188 -1.51 -5.70 -9.17
N ALA A 189 -0.62 -5.10 -8.37
CA ALA A 189 0.76 -4.91 -8.79
C ALA A 189 1.48 -6.27 -8.81
N ARG A 190 1.26 -7.07 -9.86
CA ARG A 190 2.10 -8.23 -10.20
C ARG A 190 3.40 -7.72 -10.80
N THR A 191 4.36 -7.34 -9.97
CA THR A 191 5.70 -7.00 -10.46
C THR A 191 6.56 -8.26 -10.47
N GLY A 192 6.95 -8.74 -11.64
CA GLY A 192 7.83 -9.91 -11.79
C GLY A 192 9.26 -9.71 -11.29
N GLN A 193 9.53 -8.62 -10.58
CA GLN A 193 10.83 -8.27 -10.01
C GLN A 193 10.63 -7.65 -8.62
N SER A 194 11.64 -7.78 -7.76
CA SER A 194 11.67 -7.32 -6.36
C SER A 194 11.36 -5.84 -6.15
N ALA A 195 11.34 -5.04 -7.23
CA ALA A 195 10.78 -3.70 -7.30
C ALA A 195 10.15 -3.48 -8.68
N GLY A 196 8.97 -2.87 -8.75
CA GLY A 196 8.33 -2.49 -10.01
C GLY A 196 8.12 -1.00 -10.12
N ARG A 197 8.26 -0.45 -11.33
CA ARG A 197 8.01 0.97 -11.62
C ARG A 197 6.64 1.13 -12.25
N VAL A 198 5.84 2.07 -11.73
CA VAL A 198 4.51 2.41 -12.26
C VAL A 198 4.52 3.87 -12.69
N PRO A 199 4.27 4.20 -13.98
CA PRO A 199 4.19 5.59 -14.45
C PRO A 199 2.98 6.33 -13.82
N LEU A 200 3.17 7.60 -13.43
CA LEU A 200 2.15 8.38 -12.72
C LEU A 200 1.00 8.97 -13.55
N PRO A 201 1.16 9.28 -14.87
CA PRO A 201 0.01 9.63 -15.71
C PRO A 201 -1.05 8.52 -15.79
N LEU A 202 -0.69 7.29 -15.39
CA LEU A 202 -1.59 6.15 -15.26
C LEU A 202 -2.20 6.02 -13.86
N PHE A 203 -1.60 6.62 -12.82
CA PHE A 203 -1.97 6.47 -11.41
C PHE A 203 -2.95 7.55 -10.92
N LEU A 204 -2.81 8.80 -11.39
CA LEU A 204 -3.58 9.96 -10.92
C LEU A 204 -4.82 10.29 -11.79
N ALA A 205 -5.09 9.51 -12.84
CA ALA A 205 -6.23 9.70 -13.74
C ALA A 205 -7.39 8.76 -13.38
N ALA A 206 -7.91 8.91 -12.16
CA ALA A 206 -9.16 8.27 -11.71
C ALA A 206 -9.71 9.05 -10.50
N ASN A 207 -10.13 10.30 -10.74
CA ASN A 207 -11.18 10.97 -9.99
C ASN A 207 -12.20 11.46 -11.02
#